data_AF-A0A7S2S7B3-F1
#
_entry.id   AF-A0A7S2S7B3-F1
#
_cell.length_a   1.000
_cell.length_b   1.000
_cell.length_c   1.000
_cell.angle_alpha   90.00
_cell.angle_beta   90.00
_cell.angle_gamma   90.00
#
_symmetry.space_group_name_H-M   'P 1'
#
loop_
_entity.id
_entity.type
_entity.pdbx_description
1 polymer ?
#
loop_
_entity_poly.entity_id
_entity_poly.type
_entity_poly.pdbx_seq_one_letter_code
_entity_poly.pdbx_strand_id
1 'polypeptide(L)'
;TAKVLVGNIGAPNRMKYGVLGDGVNTASRLEETNKRYGTRLLISDATYKQITGNSGSSLQRHLFKTRPLDRVVFKGKTRTTTLYEVCGFNEEDCSPTPGDSLVFDDRISLQDPSAFAAGRSVQELKDLVLRLHYRAWKQYLRRNFQEAAQLFQTVDDFQTRIGPRTVLSGRPDDFGDVFSGDRAAQLLAERCRWFVGSPPPAGWNGAEVLHDKHF
;
A
#
# COMPACT_ATOMS: atom_id res chain seq x y z
N THR A 1 -13.04 5.33 -5.95
CA THR A 1 -14.36 5.37 -6.64
C THR A 1 -14.60 6.71 -7.29
N ALA A 2 -15.52 6.79 -8.27
CA ALA A 2 -15.85 8.02 -9.00
C ALA A 2 -17.23 7.93 -9.67
N LYS A 3 -17.85 9.09 -9.95
CA LYS A 3 -19.04 9.16 -10.81
C LYS A 3 -18.61 9.04 -12.28
N VAL A 4 -19.35 8.25 -13.03
CA VAL A 4 -19.10 7.97 -14.45
C VAL A 4 -20.41 7.93 -15.22
N LEU A 5 -20.35 8.18 -16.51
CA LEU A 5 -21.47 8.02 -17.43
C LEU A 5 -21.38 6.63 -18.06
N VAL A 6 -22.50 5.92 -18.12
CA VAL A 6 -22.59 4.59 -18.70
C VAL A 6 -23.64 4.60 -19.80
N GLY A 7 -23.35 4.01 -20.96
CA GLY A 7 -24.31 3.90 -22.04
C GLY A 7 -23.72 3.39 -23.35
N ASN A 8 -24.55 3.38 -24.39
CA ASN A 8 -24.09 3.09 -25.76
C ASN A 8 -23.39 4.32 -26.34
N ILE A 9 -22.15 4.13 -26.78
CA ILE A 9 -21.26 5.17 -27.30
C ILE A 9 -20.78 4.74 -28.69
N GLY A 10 -20.90 5.63 -29.67
CA GLY A 10 -20.42 5.38 -31.02
C GLY A 10 -21.30 6.00 -32.10
N ALA A 11 -20.99 5.67 -33.35
CA ALA A 11 -21.82 6.02 -34.51
C ALA A 11 -22.96 4.99 -34.67
N PRO A 12 -24.06 5.32 -35.37
CA PRO A 12 -25.21 4.41 -35.53
C PRO A 12 -24.83 2.98 -36.00
N ASN A 13 -23.83 2.88 -36.88
CA ASN A 13 -23.37 1.59 -37.44
C ASN A 13 -22.26 0.91 -36.62
N ARG A 14 -21.76 1.54 -35.55
CA ARG A 14 -20.77 0.98 -34.60
C ARG A 14 -20.97 1.58 -33.21
N MET A 15 -21.95 1.04 -32.49
CA MET A 15 -22.20 1.33 -31.09
C MET A 15 -21.48 0.33 -30.19
N LYS A 16 -20.91 0.80 -29.08
CA LYS A 16 -20.37 -0.03 -28.00
C LYS A 16 -20.96 0.42 -26.67
N TYR A 17 -21.36 -0.53 -25.82
CA TYR A 17 -21.71 -0.21 -24.44
C TYR A 17 -20.43 0.06 -23.67
N GLY A 18 -20.33 1.23 -23.05
CA GLY A 18 -19.10 1.67 -22.40
C GLY A 18 -19.34 2.63 -21.25
N VAL A 19 -18.24 2.95 -20.59
CA VAL A 19 -18.18 3.86 -19.45
C VAL A 19 -17.27 5.02 -19.80
N LEU A 20 -17.70 6.25 -19.52
CA LEU A 20 -16.97 7.47 -19.76
C LEU A 20 -16.84 8.28 -18.47
N GLY A 21 -15.68 8.89 -18.29
CA GLY A 21 -15.44 9.85 -17.22
C GLY A 21 -14.03 9.77 -16.66
N ASP A 22 -13.67 10.79 -15.90
CA ASP A 22 -12.37 10.90 -15.24
C ASP A 22 -12.10 9.72 -14.27
N GLY A 23 -13.14 9.10 -13.73
CA GLY A 23 -13.05 7.87 -12.95
C GLY A 23 -12.38 6.71 -13.70
N VAL A 24 -12.71 6.53 -14.98
CA VAL A 24 -12.15 5.46 -15.83
C VAL A 24 -10.66 5.69 -16.06
N ASN A 25 -10.28 6.94 -16.37
CA ASN A 25 -8.88 7.34 -16.54
C ASN A 25 -8.08 7.21 -15.23
N THR A 26 -8.72 7.44 -14.08
CA THR A 26 -8.08 7.27 -12.76
C THR A 26 -7.83 5.80 -12.48
N ALA A 27 -8.79 4.93 -12.81
CA ALA A 27 -8.66 3.50 -12.64
C ALA A 27 -7.52 2.91 -13.49
N SER A 28 -7.39 3.34 -14.75
CA SER A 28 -6.29 2.87 -15.60
C SER A 28 -4.92 3.29 -15.06
N ARG A 29 -4.80 4.53 -14.55
CA ARG A 29 -3.55 5.02 -13.93
C ARG A 29 -3.24 4.31 -12.61
N LEU A 30 -4.27 3.96 -11.85
CA LEU A 30 -4.12 3.19 -10.62
C LEU A 30 -3.56 1.79 -10.91
N GLU A 31 -4.00 1.16 -12.01
CA GLU A 31 -3.47 -0.13 -12.48
C GLU A 31 -2.00 -0.03 -12.89
N GLU A 32 -1.63 1.00 -13.65
CA GLU A 32 -0.23 1.27 -14.01
C GLU A 32 0.63 1.53 -12.77
N THR A 33 0.11 2.31 -11.82
CA THR A 33 0.79 2.59 -10.55
C THR A 33 0.95 1.32 -9.70
N ASN A 34 -0.03 0.42 -9.73
CA ASN A 34 0.04 -0.88 -9.05
C ASN A 34 1.21 -1.73 -9.57
N LYS A 35 1.43 -1.74 -10.90
CA LYS A 35 2.58 -2.41 -11.51
C LYS A 35 3.90 -1.83 -11.02
N ARG A 36 4.02 -0.50 -10.96
CA ARG A 36 5.23 0.16 -10.44
C ARG A 36 5.54 -0.23 -9.00
N TYR A 37 4.51 -0.35 -8.16
CA TYR A 37 4.67 -0.75 -6.76
C TYR A 37 4.82 -2.26 -6.56
N GLY A 38 4.55 -3.09 -7.57
CA GLY A 38 4.63 -4.55 -7.48
C GLY A 38 3.58 -5.17 -6.54
N THR A 39 2.47 -4.46 -6.29
CA THR A 39 1.45 -4.93 -5.34
C THR A 39 0.33 -5.71 -6.02
N ARG A 40 -0.35 -6.56 -5.26
CA ARG A 40 -1.45 -7.38 -5.81
C ARG A 40 -2.72 -6.56 -6.03
N LEU A 41 -3.07 -5.70 -5.06
CA LEU A 41 -4.31 -4.95 -5.08
C LEU A 41 -4.11 -3.56 -4.47
N LEU A 42 -4.07 -2.55 -5.33
CA LEU A 42 -3.96 -1.15 -4.97
C LEU A 42 -5.32 -0.44 -5.08
N ILE A 43 -5.69 0.30 -4.04
CA ILE A 43 -6.93 1.06 -3.96
C ILE A 43 -6.68 2.54 -3.68
N SER A 44 -7.52 3.39 -4.25
CA SER A 44 -7.54 4.83 -3.95
C SER A 44 -8.16 5.14 -2.59
N ASP A 45 -7.83 6.32 -2.03
CA ASP A 45 -8.44 6.87 -0.82
C ASP A 45 -9.98 6.85 -0.84
N ALA A 46 -10.58 7.11 -2.00
CA ALA A 46 -12.03 7.10 -2.18
C ALA A 46 -12.63 5.70 -2.01
N THR A 47 -11.92 4.66 -2.45
CA THR A 47 -12.32 3.27 -2.23
C THR A 47 -12.06 2.86 -0.79
N TYR A 48 -10.91 3.24 -0.23
CA TYR A 48 -10.55 3.01 1.17
C TYR A 48 -11.60 3.58 2.13
N LYS A 49 -12.08 4.80 1.89
CA LYS A 49 -13.15 5.43 2.69
C LYS A 49 -14.47 4.69 2.64
N GLN A 50 -14.81 4.04 1.53
CA GLN A 50 -16.06 3.27 1.42
C GLN A 50 -16.00 1.92 2.15
N ILE A 51 -14.82 1.30 2.21
CA ILE A 51 -14.62 0.04 2.95
C ILE A 51 -14.40 0.28 4.45
N THR A 52 -13.94 1.48 4.85
CA THR A 52 -13.69 1.83 6.27
C THR A 52 -14.77 2.71 6.90
N GLY A 53 -15.58 3.41 6.12
CA GLY A 53 -16.53 4.42 6.60
C GLY A 53 -17.88 4.44 5.87
N ASN A 54 -18.93 4.68 6.66
CA ASN A 54 -20.27 5.15 6.29
C ASN A 54 -21.23 4.24 5.49
N SER A 55 -20.88 3.01 5.14
CA SER A 55 -21.92 2.02 4.78
C SER A 55 -22.51 1.46 6.09
N GLY A 56 -23.81 1.64 6.33
CA GLY A 56 -24.50 1.41 7.61
C GLY A 56 -24.52 -0.01 8.19
N SER A 57 -23.58 -0.88 7.79
CA SER A 57 -23.38 -2.21 8.37
C SER A 57 -22.12 -2.20 9.24
N SER A 58 -22.30 -2.34 10.55
CA SER A 58 -21.21 -2.45 11.53
C SER A 58 -20.24 -3.60 11.25
N LEU A 59 -20.65 -4.59 10.44
CA LEU A 59 -19.86 -5.76 10.06
C LEU A 59 -18.77 -5.49 9.01
N GLN A 60 -18.86 -4.42 8.21
CA GLN A 60 -17.86 -4.14 7.15
C GLN A 60 -16.67 -3.32 7.64
N ARG A 61 -16.80 -2.65 8.80
CA ARG A 61 -15.68 -1.93 9.40
C ARG A 61 -14.64 -2.99 9.79
N HIS A 62 -13.47 -2.93 9.18
CA HIS A 62 -12.32 -3.80 9.48
C HIS A 62 -12.33 -5.18 8.83
N LEU A 63 -13.05 -5.43 7.73
CA LEU A 63 -12.89 -6.72 7.02
C LEU A 63 -11.51 -6.88 6.35
N PHE A 64 -10.85 -5.78 6.00
CA PHE A 64 -9.63 -5.80 5.20
C PHE A 64 -8.44 -5.25 5.97
N LYS A 65 -7.33 -5.99 5.96
CA LYS A 65 -6.01 -5.46 6.32
C LYS A 65 -5.51 -4.62 5.17
N THR A 66 -5.13 -3.38 5.47
CA THR A 66 -4.63 -2.44 4.47
C THR A 66 -3.36 -1.77 4.96
N ARG A 67 -2.48 -1.38 4.03
CA ARG A 67 -1.33 -0.53 4.33
C ARG A 67 -1.32 0.71 3.45
N PRO A 68 -1.02 1.89 3.98
CA PRO A 68 -0.82 3.08 3.16
C PRO A 68 0.49 2.93 2.38
N LEU A 69 0.46 3.05 1.05
CA LEU A 69 1.68 2.97 0.24
C LEU A 69 2.25 4.36 -0.03
N ASP A 70 1.47 5.22 -0.68
CA ASP A 70 1.99 6.50 -1.12
C ASP A 70 0.89 7.56 -1.26
N ARG A 71 1.29 8.82 -1.38
CA ARG A 71 0.46 9.93 -1.82
C ARG A 71 0.92 10.32 -3.21
N VAL A 72 0.01 10.28 -4.18
CA VAL A 72 0.34 10.60 -5.56
C VAL A 72 -0.56 11.70 -6.10
N VAL A 73 0.00 12.53 -6.98
CA VAL A 73 -0.76 13.42 -7.84
C VAL A 73 -0.64 12.89 -9.26
N PHE A 74 -1.74 12.35 -9.78
CA PHE A 74 -1.77 11.88 -11.17
C PHE A 74 -1.63 13.06 -12.14
N LYS A 75 -0.94 12.84 -13.27
CA LYS A 75 -0.77 13.84 -14.33
C LYS A 75 -2.08 14.53 -14.70
N GLY A 76 -2.09 15.86 -14.68
CA GLY A 76 -3.26 16.67 -15.03
C GLY A 76 -4.35 16.71 -13.94
N LYS A 77 -4.07 16.19 -12.73
CA LYS A 77 -4.91 16.40 -11.56
C LYS A 77 -4.20 17.30 -10.56
N THR A 78 -4.97 18.09 -9.83
CA THR A 78 -4.47 18.94 -8.73
C THR A 78 -4.61 18.23 -7.38
N ARG A 79 -5.54 17.27 -7.27
CA ARG A 79 -5.86 16.62 -6.00
C ARG A 79 -4.93 15.43 -5.75
N THR A 80 -4.25 15.47 -4.61
CA THR A 80 -3.49 14.34 -4.07
C THR A 80 -4.43 13.17 -3.76
N THR A 81 -4.04 11.98 -4.20
CA THR A 81 -4.72 10.71 -3.91
C THR A 81 -3.80 9.87 -3.04
N THR A 82 -4.26 9.49 -1.85
CA THR A 82 -3.55 8.48 -1.05
C THR A 82 -3.87 7.10 -1.60
N LEU A 83 -2.85 6.27 -1.72
CA LEU A 83 -2.92 4.91 -2.22
C LEU A 83 -2.76 3.94 -1.04
N TYR A 84 -3.56 2.88 -1.06
CA TYR A 84 -3.53 1.82 -0.07
C TYR A 84 -3.43 0.48 -0.76
N GLU A 85 -2.60 -0.41 -0.25
CA GLU A 85 -2.64 -1.81 -0.64
C GLU A 85 -3.58 -2.58 0.29
N VAL A 86 -4.30 -3.54 -0.29
CA VAL A 86 -5.09 -4.53 0.45
C VAL A 86 -4.25 -5.79 0.64
N CYS A 87 -3.89 -6.08 1.89
CA CYS A 87 -2.97 -7.16 2.25
C CYS A 87 -3.68 -8.48 2.61
N GLY A 88 -5.00 -8.45 2.80
CA GLY A 88 -5.80 -9.63 3.11
C GLY A 88 -7.04 -9.29 3.92
N PHE A 89 -7.69 -10.33 4.45
CA PHE A 89 -8.81 -10.20 5.36
C PHE A 89 -8.33 -10.10 6.82
N ASN A 90 -9.12 -9.45 7.66
CA ASN A 90 -9.04 -9.68 9.09
C ASN A 90 -9.80 -10.98 9.38
N GLU A 91 -9.07 -12.02 9.77
CA GLU A 91 -9.62 -13.32 10.18
C GLU A 91 -10.17 -13.29 11.61
N GLU A 92 -9.90 -12.22 12.36
CA GLU A 92 -10.51 -11.99 13.67
C GLU A 92 -11.88 -11.36 13.49
N ASP A 93 -12.89 -12.06 13.99
CA ASP A 93 -14.27 -11.61 14.08
C ASP A 93 -14.36 -10.15 14.54
N CYS A 94 -15.30 -9.45 13.91
CA CYS A 94 -15.73 -8.09 14.20
C CYS A 94 -15.98 -7.86 15.71
N SER A 95 -14.93 -7.54 16.45
CA SER A 95 -15.01 -6.82 17.71
C SER A 95 -13.96 -5.70 17.68
N PRO A 96 -14.34 -4.45 17.96
CA PRO A 96 -13.37 -3.40 18.13
C PRO A 96 -12.68 -3.66 19.47
N THR A 97 -11.53 -4.32 19.49
CA THR A 97 -10.69 -4.30 20.70
C THR A 97 -10.16 -2.87 20.87
N PRO A 98 -10.62 -2.14 21.90
CA PRO A 98 -10.07 -0.83 22.21
C PRO A 98 -8.76 -1.08 22.96
N GLY A 99 -7.65 -1.02 22.25
CA GLY A 99 -6.33 -1.01 22.85
C GLY A 99 -5.47 -2.20 22.45
N ASP A 100 -4.70 -2.03 21.38
CA ASP A 100 -3.40 -2.67 21.27
C ASP A 100 -2.35 -1.74 21.89
N SER A 101 -2.49 -1.57 23.21
CA SER A 101 -1.41 -1.20 24.10
C SER A 101 -0.50 -2.42 24.29
N LEU A 102 0.05 -2.96 23.21
CA LEU A 102 1.30 -3.71 23.32
C LEU A 102 2.38 -2.64 23.37
N VAL A 103 2.88 -2.41 24.59
CA VAL A 103 4.14 -1.71 24.83
C VAL A 103 5.18 -2.33 23.90
N PHE A 104 5.47 -1.65 22.80
CA PHE A 104 6.57 -2.02 21.93
C PHE A 104 7.84 -1.65 22.67
N ASP A 105 8.67 -2.64 22.95
CA ASP A 105 10.07 -2.37 23.23
C ASP A 105 10.65 -1.77 21.94
N ASP A 106 11.00 -0.48 21.99
CA ASP A 106 11.66 0.26 20.90
C ASP A 106 13.03 -0.36 20.49
N ARG A 107 13.40 -1.48 21.13
CA ARG A 107 14.61 -2.27 20.97
C ARG A 107 14.42 -3.56 20.17
N ILE A 108 13.44 -3.68 19.28
CA ILE A 108 13.52 -4.75 18.27
C ILE A 108 14.75 -4.45 17.40
N SER A 109 15.89 -4.93 17.88
CA SER A 109 17.14 -4.96 17.18
C SER A 109 16.95 -5.97 16.06
N LEU A 110 16.61 -5.47 14.87
CA LEU A 110 16.54 -6.24 13.63
C LEU A 110 17.94 -6.69 13.16
N GLN A 111 18.89 -6.82 14.09
CA GLN A 111 20.22 -7.36 13.84
C GLN A 111 20.12 -8.81 13.31
N ASP A 112 19.11 -9.58 13.74
CA ASP A 112 18.80 -10.88 13.16
C ASP A 112 17.29 -11.11 12.94
N PRO A 113 16.78 -10.78 11.74
CA PRO A 113 15.39 -11.04 11.36
C PRO A 113 15.03 -12.53 11.38
N SER A 114 16.00 -13.42 11.14
CA SER A 114 15.75 -14.87 11.06
C SER A 114 15.53 -15.50 12.44
N ALA A 115 16.31 -15.10 13.43
CA ALA A 115 16.11 -15.49 14.82
C ALA A 115 14.79 -14.92 15.38
N PHE A 116 14.43 -13.69 15.00
CA PHE A 116 13.15 -13.09 15.41
C PHE A 116 11.94 -13.84 14.83
N ALA A 117 12.07 -14.35 13.61
CA ALA A 117 11.02 -15.12 12.95
C ALA A 117 10.87 -16.55 13.52
N ALA A 118 11.89 -17.08 14.18
CA ALA A 118 11.88 -18.43 14.74
C ALA A 118 10.80 -18.55 15.83
N GLY A 119 9.86 -19.48 15.64
CA GLY A 119 8.78 -19.77 16.60
C GLY A 119 7.56 -18.87 16.51
N ARG A 120 7.50 -17.93 15.56
CA ARG A 120 6.30 -17.11 15.30
C ARG A 120 5.50 -17.62 14.11
N SER A 121 4.18 -17.41 14.17
CA SER A 121 3.28 -17.71 13.06
C SER A 121 3.47 -16.74 11.89
N VAL A 122 3.10 -17.18 10.68
CA VAL A 122 3.10 -16.34 9.47
C VAL A 122 2.24 -15.08 9.67
N GLN A 123 1.14 -15.18 10.42
CA GLN A 123 0.23 -14.08 10.67
C GLN A 123 0.85 -13.00 11.56
N GLU A 124 1.56 -13.38 12.61
CA GLU A 124 2.31 -12.44 13.47
C GLU A 124 3.40 -11.70 12.68
N LEU A 125 4.10 -12.41 11.79
CA LEU A 125 5.15 -11.84 10.95
C LEU A 125 4.56 -10.84 9.94
N LYS A 126 3.44 -11.17 9.30
CA LYS A 126 2.70 -10.24 8.42
C LYS A 126 2.25 -8.99 9.16
N ASP A 127 1.71 -9.16 10.37
CA ASP A 127 1.23 -8.05 11.18
C ASP A 127 2.37 -7.14 11.65
N LEU A 128 3.52 -7.71 12.00
CA LEU A 128 4.73 -6.94 12.29
C LEU A 128 5.16 -6.09 11.09
N VAL A 129 5.23 -6.68 9.88
CA VAL A 129 5.62 -5.97 8.66
C VAL A 129 4.68 -4.79 8.40
N LEU A 130 3.37 -4.99 8.55
CA LEU A 130 2.37 -3.92 8.41
C LEU A 130 2.59 -2.80 9.42
N ARG A 131 2.88 -3.12 10.68
CA ARG A 131 3.14 -2.13 11.74
C ARG A 131 4.45 -1.36 11.50
N LEU A 132 5.52 -2.04 11.10
CA LEU A 132 6.80 -1.41 10.73
C LEU A 132 6.62 -0.45 9.55
N HIS A 133 5.90 -0.88 8.51
CA HIS A 133 5.58 -0.04 7.36
C HIS A 133 4.77 1.19 7.77
N TYR A 134 3.78 1.03 8.65
CA TYR A 134 2.98 2.15 9.14
C TYR A 134 3.80 3.15 9.96
N ARG A 135 4.77 2.67 10.76
CA ARG A 135 5.74 3.52 11.46
C ARG A 135 6.62 4.28 10.47
N ALA A 136 7.16 3.59 9.46
CA ALA A 136 7.96 4.20 8.39
C ALA A 136 7.18 5.32 7.69
N TRP A 137 5.92 5.04 7.34
CA TRP A 137 5.01 5.98 6.71
C TRP A 137 4.74 7.23 7.58
N LYS A 138 4.54 7.05 8.89
CA LYS A 138 4.42 8.19 9.83
C LYS A 138 5.67 9.06 9.84
N GLN A 139 6.86 8.46 9.85
CA GLN A 139 8.11 9.20 9.82
C GLN A 139 8.32 9.92 8.49
N TYR A 140 7.95 9.30 7.37
CA TYR A 140 7.96 9.92 6.05
C TYR A 140 7.10 11.18 6.00
N LEU A 141 5.87 11.11 6.51
CA LEU A 141 4.97 12.28 6.57
C LEU A 141 5.46 13.37 7.55
N ARG A 142 6.19 12.99 8.60
CA ARG A 142 6.85 13.92 9.54
C ARG A 142 8.14 14.54 9.00
N ARG A 143 8.58 14.16 7.78
CA ARG A 143 9.85 14.58 7.16
C ARG A 143 11.10 14.07 7.88
N ASN A 144 10.94 13.03 8.70
CA ASN A 144 12.06 12.31 9.31
C ASN A 144 12.59 11.26 8.32
N PHE A 145 13.15 11.72 7.20
CA PHE A 145 13.50 10.86 6.07
C PHE A 145 14.59 9.85 6.39
N GLN A 146 15.53 10.18 7.29
CA GLN A 146 16.57 9.25 7.72
C GLN A 146 15.98 8.03 8.44
N GLU A 147 15.11 8.26 9.43
CA GLU A 147 14.44 7.16 10.15
C GLU A 147 13.45 6.42 9.24
N ALA A 148 12.71 7.14 8.40
CA ALA A 148 11.79 6.52 7.44
C ALA A 148 12.52 5.58 6.47
N ALA A 149 13.67 5.99 5.92
CA ALA A 149 14.47 5.16 5.02
C ALA A 149 14.95 3.87 5.69
N GLN A 150 15.39 3.95 6.96
CA GLN A 150 15.83 2.78 7.74
C GLN A 150 14.68 1.80 7.98
N LEU A 151 13.51 2.31 8.35
CA LEU A 151 12.33 1.48 8.59
C LEU A 151 11.80 0.85 7.30
N PHE A 152 11.80 1.56 6.17
CA PHE A 152 11.42 0.97 4.88
C PHE A 152 12.43 -0.09 4.42
N GLN A 153 13.73 0.14 4.61
CA GLN A 153 14.74 -0.89 4.30
C GLN A 153 14.57 -2.12 5.19
N THR A 154 14.23 -1.92 6.46
CA THR A 154 13.93 -3.02 7.38
C THR A 154 12.75 -3.86 6.88
N VAL A 155 11.67 -3.22 6.42
CA VAL A 155 10.49 -3.90 5.87
C VAL A 155 10.87 -4.77 4.67
N ASP A 156 11.67 -4.20 3.75
CA ASP A 156 12.18 -4.90 2.57
C ASP A 156 13.11 -6.07 2.93
N ASP A 157 14.06 -5.85 3.84
CA ASP A 157 14.99 -6.87 4.33
C ASP A 157 14.24 -8.04 4.99
N PHE A 158 13.19 -7.72 5.76
CA PHE A 158 12.37 -8.72 6.42
C PHE A 158 11.64 -9.61 5.41
N GLN A 159 11.01 -9.02 4.39
CA GLN A 159 10.34 -9.77 3.34
C GLN A 159 11.33 -10.59 2.49
N THR A 160 12.51 -10.04 2.21
CA THR A 160 13.55 -10.71 1.42
C THR A 160 14.19 -11.88 2.17
N ARG A 161 14.43 -11.76 3.49
CA ARG A 161 15.15 -12.77 4.29
C ARG A 161 14.25 -13.87 4.85
N ILE A 162 12.99 -13.56 5.16
CA ILE A 162 12.04 -14.53 5.76
C ILE A 162 11.11 -15.12 4.68
N GLY A 163 10.76 -14.34 3.66
CA GLY A 163 9.87 -14.75 2.56
C GLY A 163 10.22 -16.08 1.87
N PRO A 164 11.52 -16.43 1.64
CA PRO A 164 11.87 -17.69 0.99
C PRO A 164 11.74 -18.93 1.89
N ARG A 165 11.74 -18.77 3.22
CA ARG A 165 11.90 -19.90 4.17
C ARG A 165 10.60 -20.35 4.85
N THR A 166 9.57 -19.50 4.89
CA THR A 166 8.35 -19.79 5.66
C THR A 166 7.20 -20.37 4.81
N VAL A 167 7.36 -20.54 3.50
CA VAL A 167 6.32 -21.11 2.63
C VAL A 167 6.53 -22.62 2.42
N LEU A 168 6.31 -23.40 3.48
CA LEU A 168 5.84 -24.78 3.37
C LEU A 168 4.35 -24.79 3.65
N SER A 169 3.54 -24.54 2.62
CA SER A 169 2.31 -25.27 2.30
C SER A 169 1.39 -24.42 1.42
N GLY A 170 1.10 -24.92 0.22
CA GLY A 170 -0.21 -24.74 -0.39
C GLY A 170 -0.31 -23.78 -1.57
N ARG A 171 -0.21 -24.40 -2.76
CA ARG A 171 -0.76 -23.96 -4.06
C ARG A 171 0.02 -22.88 -4.87
N PRO A 172 0.74 -23.30 -5.94
CA PRO A 172 1.31 -22.41 -6.93
C PRO A 172 0.23 -22.07 -7.97
N ASP A 173 -0.64 -21.12 -7.64
CA ASP A 173 -1.70 -20.68 -8.55
C ASP A 173 -1.26 -19.33 -9.15
N ASP A 174 -0.86 -19.38 -10.42
CA ASP A 174 -0.71 -18.30 -11.43
C ASP A 174 -0.26 -16.90 -10.96
N PHE A 175 0.81 -16.41 -11.58
CA PHE A 175 1.58 -15.15 -11.33
C PHE A 175 2.83 -15.39 -10.47
N GLY A 176 3.89 -15.85 -11.13
CA GLY A 176 5.20 -16.17 -10.55
C GLY A 176 5.81 -15.04 -9.72
N ASP A 177 6.60 -15.44 -8.71
CA ASP A 177 7.49 -14.62 -7.89
C ASP A 177 6.90 -13.36 -7.24
N VAL A 178 5.94 -13.55 -6.32
CA VAL A 178 5.42 -12.46 -5.46
C VAL A 178 6.34 -12.14 -4.26
N PHE A 179 7.51 -12.77 -4.12
CA PHE A 179 8.37 -12.59 -2.93
C PHE A 179 9.83 -12.22 -3.24
N SER A 180 10.05 -11.32 -4.21
CA SER A 180 11.38 -10.73 -4.52
C SER A 180 11.75 -9.50 -3.66
N GLY A 181 11.14 -9.36 -2.48
CA GLY A 181 11.24 -8.17 -1.63
C GLY A 181 10.01 -7.25 -1.76
N ASP A 182 10.01 -6.15 -1.03
CA ASP A 182 8.89 -5.21 -1.02
C ASP A 182 9.18 -4.03 -1.94
N ARG A 183 8.78 -4.14 -3.21
CA ARG A 183 9.09 -3.10 -4.20
C ARG A 183 8.57 -1.72 -3.79
N ALA A 184 7.43 -1.65 -3.09
CA ALA A 184 6.91 -0.40 -2.58
C ALA A 184 7.79 0.19 -1.47
N ALA A 185 8.25 -0.64 -0.52
CA ALA A 185 9.17 -0.20 0.51
C ALA A 185 10.52 0.24 -0.07
N GLN A 186 11.05 -0.47 -1.08
CA GLN A 186 12.28 -0.10 -1.78
C GLN A 186 12.18 1.30 -2.40
N LEU A 187 11.12 1.56 -3.17
CA LEU A 187 10.90 2.86 -3.82
C LEU A 187 10.77 3.99 -2.78
N LEU A 188 10.07 3.75 -1.67
CA LEU A 188 9.92 4.73 -0.60
C LEU A 188 11.25 4.96 0.13
N ALA A 189 12.05 3.92 0.37
CA ALA A 189 13.37 4.03 0.97
C ALA A 189 14.32 4.85 0.09
N GLU A 190 14.38 4.56 -1.22
CA GLU A 190 15.16 5.32 -2.20
C GLU A 190 14.75 6.80 -2.22
N ARG A 191 13.44 7.06 -2.25
CA ARG A 191 12.91 8.42 -2.21
C ARG A 191 13.29 9.14 -0.91
N CYS A 192 13.19 8.48 0.24
CA CYS A 192 13.61 9.05 1.52
C CYS A 192 15.11 9.41 1.49
N ARG A 193 15.97 8.53 0.98
CA ARG A 193 17.41 8.80 0.86
C ARG A 193 17.69 10.02 -0.02
N TRP A 194 16.94 10.17 -1.12
CA TRP A 194 17.04 11.37 -1.96
C TRP A 194 16.63 12.64 -1.19
N PHE A 195 15.52 12.60 -0.44
CA PHE A 195 15.07 13.74 0.36
C PHE A 195 16.01 14.14 1.50
N VAL A 196 16.88 13.24 1.96
CA VAL A 196 17.95 13.61 2.91
C VAL A 196 18.93 14.60 2.27
N GLY A 197 19.29 14.41 1.00
CA GLY A 197 20.18 15.32 0.26
C GLY A 197 19.47 16.47 -0.44
N SER A 198 18.17 16.35 -0.71
CA SER A 198 17.36 17.33 -1.43
C SER A 198 15.96 17.41 -0.82
N PRO A 199 15.81 18.10 0.33
CA PRO A 199 14.56 18.11 1.06
C PRO A 199 13.44 18.76 0.22
N PRO A 200 12.20 18.25 0.35
CA PRO A 200 11.08 18.79 -0.39
C PRO A 200 10.71 20.20 0.11
N PRO A 201 10.00 21.00 -0.72
CA PRO A 201 9.64 22.37 -0.37
C PRO A 201 8.74 22.42 0.88
N ALA A 202 8.70 23.59 1.55
CA ALA A 202 7.98 23.76 2.81
C ALA A 202 6.48 23.39 2.75
N GLY A 203 5.83 23.58 1.60
CA GLY A 203 4.42 23.23 1.36
C GLY A 203 4.16 21.76 0.96
N TRP A 204 5.19 20.92 0.93
CA TRP A 204 5.05 19.52 0.50
C TRP A 204 4.21 18.70 1.48
N ASN A 205 3.19 18.03 0.93
CA ASN A 205 2.16 17.29 1.68
C ASN A 205 2.38 15.76 1.68
N GLY A 206 3.60 15.33 1.34
CA GLY A 206 3.94 13.91 1.22
C GLY A 206 3.75 13.32 -0.18
N ALA A 207 3.24 14.11 -1.13
CA ALA A 207 2.86 13.58 -2.44
C ALA A 207 4.00 13.55 -3.47
N GLU A 208 4.08 12.47 -4.23
CA GLU A 208 4.86 12.37 -5.47
C GLU A 208 3.99 12.79 -6.67
N VAL A 209 4.54 13.63 -7.55
CA VAL A 209 3.88 13.96 -8.81
C VAL A 209 4.29 12.94 -9.85
N LEU A 210 3.32 12.18 -10.37
CA LEU A 210 3.57 11.19 -11.40
C LEU A 210 3.52 11.88 -12.77
N HIS A 211 4.68 12.03 -13.40
CA HIS A 211 4.84 12.78 -14.66
C HIS A 211 4.64 11.92 -15.93
N ASP A 212 4.77 10.60 -15.82
CA ASP A 212 4.74 9.69 -16.97
C ASP A 212 3.36 9.14 -17.32
N LYS A 213 3.20 8.83 -18.61
CA LYS A 213 2.01 8.17 -19.20
C LYS A 213 2.32 6.73 -19.66
N HIS A 214 3.56 6.28 -19.51
CA HIS A 214 4.02 4.97 -19.97
C HIS A 214 5.21 4.53 -19.11
N PHE A 215 5.07 3.39 -18.44
CA PHE A 215 6.16 2.45 -18.14
C PHE A 215 5.89 1.15 -18.90
#